data_AF-A0A3P0XH48-F1
#
_entry.id   AF-A0A3P0XH48-F1
#
_cell.length_a   1.000
_cell.length_b   1.000
_cell.length_c   1.000
_cell.angle_alpha   90.00
_cell.angle_beta   90.00
_cell.angle_gamma   90.00
#
_symmetry.space_group_name_H-M   'P 1'
#
loop_
_entity.id
_entity.type
_entity.pdbx_description
1 polymer ?
#
loop_
_entity_poly.entity_id
_entity_poly.type
_entity_poly.pdbx_seq_one_letter_code
_entity_poly.pdbx_strand_id
1 'polypeptide(L)'
;MGLDAIEIILRAEELFVVSISDDEANDVRTVGDFYRLICGKLSLTALESPGTSAKLPRITQKVKKLSFLETHIPLPPPPAVLPWTSQTVWDAVVAIFVDQLALEPEEILVQARIKQDLKIC
;
A
#
# COMPACT_ATOMS: atom_id res chain seq x y z
N MET A 1 -6.16 -9.82 12.58
CA MET A 1 -5.07 -9.17 11.83
C MET A 1 -4.26 -8.41 12.86
N GLY A 2 -2.94 -8.53 12.92
CA GLY A 2 -2.19 -7.67 13.81
C GLY A 2 -2.11 -6.24 13.26
N LEU A 3 -1.56 -5.37 14.10
CA LEU A 3 -1.71 -3.92 14.01
C LEU A 3 -1.20 -3.37 12.66
N ASP A 4 -0.12 -3.96 12.15
CA ASP A 4 0.59 -3.53 10.94
C ASP A 4 -0.27 -3.74 9.67
N ALA A 5 -1.04 -4.83 9.59
CA ALA A 5 -1.91 -5.09 8.44
C ALA A 5 -3.09 -4.11 8.38
N ILE A 6 -3.66 -3.79 9.54
CA ILE A 6 -4.78 -2.85 9.65
C ILE A 6 -4.32 -1.44 9.24
N GLU A 7 -3.13 -1.03 9.67
CA GLU A 7 -2.57 0.27 9.30
C GLU A 7 -2.35 0.41 7.79
N ILE A 8 -1.84 -0.64 7.13
CA ILE A 8 -1.68 -0.67 5.66
C ILE A 8 -3.03 -0.52 4.96
N ILE A 9 -4.07 -1.21 5.43
CA ILE A 9 -5.42 -1.14 4.86
C ILE A 9 -5.99 0.27 5.00
N LEU A 10 -5.97 0.83 6.22
CA LEU A 10 -6.50 2.17 6.49
C LEU A 10 -5.81 3.23 5.63
N ARG A 11 -4.48 3.12 5.44
CA ARG A 11 -3.73 4.02 4.54
C ARG A 11 -4.13 3.89 3.09
N ALA A 12 -4.33 2.66 2.61
CA ALA A 12 -4.75 2.44 1.23
C ALA A 12 -6.17 2.98 1.01
N GLU A 13 -7.09 2.75 1.95
CA GLU A 13 -8.44 3.32 1.90
C GLU A 13 -8.42 4.84 1.82
N GLU A 14 -7.62 5.50 2.66
CA GLU A 14 -7.48 6.96 2.65
C GLU A 14 -6.81 7.48 1.36
N LEU A 15 -5.75 6.81 0.89
CA LEU A 15 -4.98 7.25 -0.27
C LEU A 15 -5.76 7.10 -1.58
N PHE A 16 -6.42 5.96 -1.77
CA PHE A 16 -7.18 5.67 -2.98
C PHE A 16 -8.65 6.10 -2.88
N VAL A 17 -9.09 6.55 -1.71
CA VAL A 17 -10.50 6.89 -1.42
C VAL A 17 -11.41 5.71 -1.74
N VAL A 18 -11.03 4.53 -1.25
CA VAL A 18 -11.74 3.25 -1.43
C VAL A 18 -12.15 2.69 -0.07
N SER A 19 -13.07 1.73 -0.07
CA SER A 19 -13.40 0.96 1.12
C SER A 19 -13.15 -0.53 0.89
N ILE A 20 -12.40 -1.14 1.81
CA ILE A 20 -11.99 -2.54 1.81
C ILE A 20 -12.67 -3.20 3.00
N SER A 21 -13.53 -4.17 2.74
CA SER A 21 -14.20 -4.93 3.79
C SER A 21 -13.24 -5.90 4.49
N ASP A 22 -13.60 -6.34 5.70
CA ASP A 22 -12.80 -7.32 6.45
C ASP A 22 -12.65 -8.65 5.68
N ASP A 23 -13.69 -9.09 4.96
CA ASP A 23 -13.65 -10.31 4.14
C ASP A 23 -12.65 -10.17 2.99
N GLU A 24 -12.71 -9.05 2.28
CA GLU A 24 -11.79 -8.68 1.21
C GLU A 24 -10.34 -8.60 1.71
N ALA A 25 -10.12 -7.92 2.83
CA ALA A 25 -8.81 -7.84 3.48
C ALA A 25 -8.34 -9.21 3.97
N ASN A 26 -9.26 -10.06 4.44
CA ASN A 26 -8.94 -11.40 4.88
C ASN A 26 -8.62 -12.34 3.72
N ASP A 27 -9.03 -12.06 2.48
CA ASP A 27 -8.64 -12.85 1.31
C ASP A 27 -7.27 -12.45 0.73
N VAL A 28 -6.77 -11.27 1.08
CA VAL A 28 -5.44 -10.81 0.66
C VAL A 28 -4.35 -11.68 1.33
N ARG A 29 -3.47 -12.26 0.51
CA ARG A 29 -2.33 -13.10 0.95
C ARG A 29 -0.99 -12.53 0.51
N THR A 30 -0.96 -11.97 -0.70
CA THR A 30 0.23 -11.39 -1.31
C THR A 30 0.07 -9.90 -1.59
N VAL A 31 1.19 -9.21 -1.82
CA VAL A 31 1.19 -7.80 -2.27
C VAL A 31 0.45 -7.65 -3.59
N GLY A 32 0.57 -8.64 -4.49
CA GLY A 32 -0.16 -8.69 -5.76
C GLY A 32 -1.67 -8.81 -5.58
N ASP A 33 -2.13 -9.60 -4.60
CA ASP A 33 -3.56 -9.69 -4.28
C ASP A 33 -4.10 -8.35 -3.79
N PHE A 34 -3.34 -7.66 -2.93
CA PHE A 34 -3.71 -6.33 -2.43
C PHE A 34 -3.78 -5.30 -3.55
N TYR A 35 -2.79 -5.31 -4.44
CA TYR A 35 -2.76 -4.46 -5.64
C TYR A 35 -3.97 -4.72 -6.55
N ARG A 36 -4.28 -5.99 -6.83
CA ARG A 36 -5.44 -6.38 -7.65
C ARG A 36 -6.75 -5.93 -7.02
N LEU A 37 -6.84 -6.03 -5.70
CA LEU A 37 -8.01 -5.58 -4.95
C LEU A 37 -8.26 -4.09 -5.14
N ILE A 38 -7.21 -3.26 -4.99
CA ILE A 38 -7.29 -1.81 -5.18
C ILE A 38 -7.62 -1.47 -6.64
N CYS A 39 -6.98 -2.14 -7.61
CA CYS A 39 -7.32 -1.97 -9.02
C CYS A 39 -8.79 -2.30 -9.29
N GLY A 40 -9.32 -3.37 -8.69
CA GLY A 40 -10.74 -3.72 -8.79
C GLY A 40 -11.67 -2.62 -8.25
N LYS A 41 -11.33 -2.04 -7.08
CA LYS A 41 -12.08 -0.91 -6.50
C LYS A 41 -12.04 0.34 -7.37
N LEU A 42 -10.92 0.59 -8.03
CA LEU A 42 -10.74 1.72 -8.96
C LEU A 42 -11.27 1.43 -10.38
N SER A 43 -11.87 0.26 -10.63
CA SER A 43 -12.31 -0.18 -11.97
C SER A 43 -11.19 -0.19 -13.01
N LEU A 44 -9.97 -0.54 -12.59
CA LEU A 44 -8.76 -0.62 -13.40
C LEU A 44 -8.37 -2.08 -13.67
N THR A 45 -7.78 -2.33 -14.84
CA THR A 45 -7.19 -3.64 -15.17
C THR A 45 -5.81 -3.75 -14.52
N ALA A 46 -5.67 -4.61 -13.51
CA ALA A 46 -4.37 -4.88 -12.88
C ALA A 46 -3.37 -5.44 -13.91
N LEU A 47 -2.13 -4.96 -13.85
CA LEU A 47 -1.03 -5.54 -14.63
C LEU A 47 -0.60 -6.85 -13.97
N GLU A 48 -0.30 -7.88 -14.76
CA GLU A 48 0.20 -9.16 -14.21
C GLU A 48 1.63 -9.04 -13.68
N SER A 49 2.42 -8.14 -14.27
CA SER A 49 3.82 -7.88 -13.91
C SER A 49 4.10 -6.38 -13.89
N PRO A 50 3.59 -5.63 -12.90
CA PRO A 50 3.98 -4.24 -12.72
C PRO A 50 5.47 -4.16 -12.40
N GLY A 51 6.19 -3.28 -13.09
CA GLY A 51 7.60 -3.04 -12.81
C GLY A 51 7.72 -2.12 -11.60
N THR A 52 8.50 -2.48 -10.59
CA THR A 52 8.79 -1.55 -9.49
C THR A 52 9.68 -0.42 -10.02
N SER A 53 9.15 0.81 -10.03
CA SER A 53 9.92 1.97 -10.45
C SER A 53 10.99 2.29 -9.40
N ALA A 54 12.23 2.55 -9.84
CA ALA A 54 13.36 2.89 -8.95
C ALA A 54 13.15 4.20 -8.17
N LYS A 55 12.11 4.98 -8.50
CA LYS A 55 11.77 6.25 -7.84
C LYS A 55 10.32 6.24 -7.40
N LEU A 56 10.05 5.69 -6.22
CA LEU A 56 8.72 5.70 -5.64
C LEU A 56 8.32 7.09 -5.13
N PRO A 57 7.04 7.48 -5.27
CA PRO A 57 6.52 8.65 -4.58
C PRO A 57 6.63 8.43 -3.07
N ARG A 58 7.17 9.40 -2.33
CA ARG A 58 7.06 9.39 -0.87
C ARG A 58 5.59 9.68 -0.54
N ILE A 59 4.91 8.74 0.10
CA ILE A 59 3.47 8.83 0.45
C ILE A 59 3.27 9.37 1.87
N THR A 60 4.29 9.27 2.71
CA THR A 60 4.18 9.61 4.13
C THR A 60 5.33 10.50 4.59
N GLN A 61 5.02 11.33 5.58
CA GLN A 61 6.01 12.04 6.36
C GLN A 61 5.94 11.49 7.79
N LYS A 62 7.00 10.80 8.24
CA LYS A 62 7.14 10.39 9.64
C LYS A 62 7.30 11.64 10.49
N VAL A 63 6.28 12.00 11.28
CA VAL A 63 6.36 13.12 12.22
C VAL A 63 6.47 12.56 13.63
N LYS A 64 7.64 12.75 14.26
CA LYS A 64 7.85 12.43 15.68
C LYS A 64 7.07 13.43 16.53
N LYS A 65 5.88 13.05 16.99
CA LYS A 65 5.07 13.87 17.90
C LYS A 65 4.96 13.18 19.26
N LEU A 66 5.89 13.55 20.16
CA LEU A 66 6.00 13.08 21.55
C LEU A 66 6.26 11.56 21.70
N SER A 67 6.98 11.20 22.75
CA SER A 67 7.75 9.94 22.91
C SER A 67 6.98 8.60 22.89
N PHE A 68 5.71 8.56 22.49
CA PHE A 68 4.87 7.35 22.53
C PHE A 68 3.88 7.16 21.37
N LEU A 69 3.78 8.07 20.38
CA LEU A 69 2.96 7.86 19.19
C LEU A 69 3.69 8.33 17.92
N GLU A 70 4.25 7.40 17.16
CA GLU A 70 4.64 7.67 15.77
C GLU A 70 3.36 7.81 14.95
N THR A 71 2.94 9.05 14.69
CA THR A 71 1.80 9.32 13.82
C THR A 71 2.33 9.49 12.41
N HIS A 72 2.05 8.53 11.54
CA HIS A 72 2.31 8.72 10.12
C HIS A 72 1.26 9.68 9.57
N ILE A 73 1.71 10.86 9.16
CA ILE A 73 0.83 11.81 8.49
C ILE A 73 0.84 11.42 7.01
N PRO A 74 -0.29 10.97 6.45
CA PRO A 74 -0.40 10.79 5.01
C PRO A 74 -0.10 12.14 4.37
N LEU A 75 0.85 12.18 3.43
CA LEU A 75 1.02 13.37 2.61
C LEU A 75 -0.33 13.67 1.93
N PRO A 76 -0.70 14.95 1.77
CA PRO A 76 -1.97 15.29 1.14
C PRO A 76 -2.07 14.50 -0.17
N PRO A 77 -3.17 13.76 -0.40
CA PRO A 77 -3.30 12.96 -1.60
C PRO A 77 -2.96 13.85 -2.79
N PRO A 78 -2.09 13.39 -3.72
CA PRO A 78 -1.73 14.18 -4.89
C PRO A 78 -3.02 14.75 -5.48
N PRO A 79 -3.03 16.05 -5.80
CA PRO A 79 -4.25 16.83 -6.02
C PRO A 79 -5.21 16.01 -6.86
N ALA A 80 -6.40 15.76 -6.31
CA ALA A 80 -7.49 15.05 -6.98
C ALA A 80 -7.47 15.40 -8.48
N VAL A 81 -7.38 14.39 -9.36
CA VAL A 81 -7.20 14.42 -10.84
C VAL A 81 -5.80 14.13 -11.42
N LEU A 82 -5.25 12.96 -11.11
CA LEU A 82 -4.58 12.17 -12.16
C LEU A 82 -5.37 10.87 -12.35
N PRO A 83 -5.59 10.39 -13.59
CA PRO A 83 -6.19 9.09 -13.79
C PRO A 83 -5.26 8.06 -13.17
N TRP A 84 -5.72 7.41 -12.10
CA TRP A 84 -5.01 6.27 -11.53
C TRP A 84 -4.78 5.27 -12.66
N THR A 85 -3.52 5.00 -12.96
CA THR A 85 -3.13 3.91 -13.85
C THR A 85 -2.72 2.72 -13.02
N SER A 86 -2.84 1.54 -13.59
CA SER A 86 -2.41 0.28 -12.96
C SER A 86 -0.96 0.38 -12.48
N GLN A 87 -0.08 1.09 -13.18
CA GLN A 87 1.30 1.32 -12.76
C GLN A 87 1.41 2.25 -11.53
N THR A 88 0.70 3.39 -11.54
CA THR A 88 0.73 4.32 -10.40
C THR A 88 0.12 3.75 -9.13
N VAL A 89 -0.87 2.87 -9.27
CA VAL A 89 -1.45 2.13 -8.13
C VAL A 89 -0.42 1.17 -7.55
N TRP A 90 0.35 0.47 -8.40
CA TRP A 90 1.43 -0.41 -7.93
C TRP A 90 2.49 0.39 -7.20
N ASP A 91 3.01 1.45 -7.80
CA ASP A 91 4.02 2.30 -7.17
C ASP A 91 3.53 2.86 -5.82
N ALA A 92 2.25 3.20 -5.73
CA ALA A 92 1.65 3.67 -4.50
C ALA A 92 1.51 2.59 -3.42
N VAL A 93 1.07 1.39 -3.81
CA VAL A 93 1.00 0.23 -2.92
C VAL A 93 2.40 -0.10 -2.38
N VAL A 94 3.40 -0.21 -3.27
CA VAL A 94 4.78 -0.49 -2.87
C VAL A 94 5.29 0.57 -1.89
N ALA A 95 5.01 1.85 -2.14
CA ALA A 95 5.42 2.92 -1.24
C ALA A 95 4.77 2.83 0.16
N ILE A 96 3.53 2.36 0.29
CA ILE A 96 2.90 2.09 1.60
C ILE A 96 3.68 0.99 2.34
N PHE A 97 3.98 -0.12 1.67
CA PHE A 97 4.73 -1.22 2.29
C PHE A 97 6.18 -0.83 2.62
N VAL A 98 6.87 -0.11 1.74
CA VAL A 98 8.23 0.42 1.99
C VAL A 98 8.26 1.30 3.24
N ASP A 99 7.28 2.18 3.41
CA ASP A 99 7.24 3.06 4.58
C ASP A 99 6.98 2.31 5.89
N GLN A 100 6.13 1.28 5.83
CA GLN A 100 5.76 0.45 6.98
C GLN A 100 6.84 -0.54 7.39
N LEU A 101 7.44 -1.21 6.42
CA LEU A 101 8.42 -2.26 6.66
C LEU A 101 9.86 -1.73 6.67
N ALA A 102 10.06 -0.47 6.26
CA ALA A 102 11.38 0.13 6.06
C ALA A 102 12.29 -0.71 5.13
N LEU A 103 11.69 -1.36 4.13
CA LEU A 103 12.38 -2.17 3.11
C LEU A 103 12.66 -1.35 1.86
N GLU A 104 13.58 -1.84 1.02
CA GLU A 104 13.82 -1.23 -0.28
C GLU A 104 12.67 -1.58 -1.25
N PRO A 105 12.30 -0.67 -2.20
CA PRO A 105 11.27 -0.92 -3.19
C PRO A 105 11.44 -2.23 -3.96
N GLU A 106 12.69 -2.57 -4.29
CA GLU A 106 13.04 -3.74 -5.09
C GLU A 106 12.79 -5.07 -4.35
N GLU A 107 12.71 -5.06 -3.02
CA GLU A 107 12.42 -6.24 -2.21
C GLU A 107 10.92 -6.60 -2.23
N ILE A 108 10.07 -5.67 -2.65
CA ILE A 108 8.62 -5.85 -2.68
C ILE A 108 8.21 -6.45 -4.02
N LEU A 109 8.02 -7.77 -4.01
CA LEU A 109 7.57 -8.53 -5.17
C LEU A 109 6.05 -8.71 -5.14
N VAL A 110 5.43 -8.77 -6.33
CA VAL A 110 4.00 -9.08 -6.50
C VAL A 110 3.60 -10.39 -5.80
N GLN A 111 4.47 -11.39 -5.87
CA GLN A 111 4.26 -12.71 -5.26
C GLN A 111 4.63 -12.78 -3.77
N ALA A 112 5.17 -11.70 -3.19
CA ALA A 112 5.57 -11.68 -1.79
C ALA A 112 4.35 -11.85 -0.88
N ARG A 113 4.43 -12.83 0.03
CA ARG A 113 3.38 -13.14 0.99
C ARG A 113 3.48 -12.21 2.19
N ILE A 114 2.39 -11.49 2.47
CA ILE A 114 2.33 -10.47 3.52
C ILE A 114 2.69 -11.04 4.91
N LYS A 115 2.13 -12.20 5.25
CA LYS A 115 2.38 -12.82 6.57
C LYS A 115 3.72 -13.56 6.67
N GLN A 116 4.15 -14.21 5.59
CA GLN A 116 5.30 -15.13 5.61
C GLN A 116 6.61 -14.41 5.25
N ASP A 117 6.57 -13.59 4.22
CA ASP A 117 7.76 -12.95 3.66
C ASP A 117 7.97 -11.57 4.28
N LEU A 118 6.89 -10.81 4.45
CA LEU A 118 6.93 -9.46 5.03
C LEU A 118 6.77 -9.44 6.55
N LYS A 119 6.54 -10.61 7.18
CA LYS A 119 6.37 -10.81 8.63
C LYS A 119 5.34 -9.89 9.28
N ILE A 120 4.36 -9.44 8.52
CA ILE A 120 3.23 -8.65 9.03
C ILE A 120 2.35 -9.60 9.85
N CYS A 121 2.30 -9.40 11.15
CA CYS A 121 1.54 -10.20 12.11
C CYS A 121 0.13 -9.63 12.26
#